data_AF-A0A8H5LVY7-F1
#
_entry.id   AF-A0A8H5LVY7-F1
#
_cell.length_a   1.000
_cell.length_b   1.000
_cell.length_c   1.000
_cell.angle_alpha   90.00
_cell.angle_beta   90.00
_cell.angle_gamma   90.00
#
_symmetry.space_group_name_H-M   'P 1'
#
loop_
_entity.id
_entity.type
_entity.pdbx_description
1 polymer ?
#
loop_
_entity_poly.entity_id
_entity_poly.type
_entity_poly.pdbx_seq_one_letter_code
_entity_poly.pdbx_strand_id
1 'polypeptide(L)'
;MNFVQRSSFPLTTLSLQNLALSDSNLVDLLRHLPTLVNLIVDDKMLTKLNPLTEQFTSSLHAYRPSPLRSNASPIVPRLQSLTLSCGASTFNDAAIVDMVRSRWIPSARLGSSSVAETSYMSPLQVDCLREFTMRFRARTKENNVVYMPLERLEKDGLRAVVLWGQK
;
A
#
# COMPACT_ATOMS: atom_id res chain seq x y z
N MET A 1 -5.76 -19.40 -8.24
CA MET A 1 -4.77 -19.40 -7.14
C MET A 1 -5.07 -20.51 -6.13
N ASN A 2 -5.02 -21.78 -6.53
CA ASN A 2 -5.49 -22.89 -5.66
C ASN A 2 -4.57 -23.23 -4.48
N PHE A 3 -3.28 -22.87 -4.55
CA PHE A 3 -2.32 -23.22 -3.50
C PHE A 3 -2.56 -22.42 -2.21
N VAL A 4 -2.67 -21.09 -2.32
CA VAL A 4 -2.84 -20.18 -1.17
C VAL A 4 -4.13 -20.52 -0.42
N GLN A 5 -5.24 -20.68 -1.14
CA GLN A 5 -6.54 -21.01 -0.56
C GLN A 5 -6.54 -22.36 0.19
N ARG A 6 -5.79 -23.36 -0.29
CA ARG A 6 -5.72 -24.68 0.34
C ARG A 6 -4.78 -24.75 1.54
N SER A 7 -3.77 -23.88 1.57
CA SER A 7 -2.72 -23.93 2.59
C SER A 7 -3.17 -23.45 3.97
N SER A 8 -4.27 -22.67 4.06
CA SER A 8 -4.83 -22.08 5.30
C SER A 8 -3.82 -21.40 6.23
N PHE A 9 -2.59 -21.16 5.76
CA PHE A 9 -1.53 -20.62 6.57
C PHE A 9 -1.64 -19.10 6.57
N PRO A 10 -1.61 -18.44 7.74
CA PRO A 10 -1.65 -16.99 7.82
C PRO A 10 -0.32 -16.42 7.34
N LEU A 11 -0.19 -16.19 6.04
CA LEU A 11 0.96 -15.51 5.48
C LEU A 11 0.93 -14.04 5.93
N THR A 12 1.91 -13.66 6.74
CA THR A 12 2.04 -12.30 7.27
C THR A 12 3.02 -11.46 6.47
N THR A 13 3.93 -12.07 5.71
CA THR A 13 4.95 -11.37 4.93
C THR A 13 5.02 -11.93 3.52
N LEU A 14 4.98 -11.04 2.53
CA LEU A 14 5.11 -11.37 1.11
C LEU A 14 6.15 -10.45 0.49
N SER A 15 7.19 -11.03 -0.10
CA SER A 15 8.18 -10.31 -0.89
C SER A 15 8.14 -10.81 -2.32
N LEU A 16 7.85 -9.89 -3.25
CA LEU A 16 7.81 -10.13 -4.68
C LEU A 16 8.97 -9.35 -5.30
N GLN A 17 9.94 -10.07 -5.86
CA GLN A 17 11.12 -9.47 -6.47
C GLN A 17 11.20 -9.87 -7.93
N ASN A 18 11.38 -8.89 -8.82
CA ASN A 18 11.56 -9.07 -10.26
C ASN A 18 10.44 -9.84 -10.95
N LEU A 19 9.22 -9.72 -10.42
CA LEU A 19 8.05 -10.42 -10.94
C LEU A 19 7.30 -9.53 -11.94
N ALA A 20 7.26 -9.96 -13.21
CA ALA A 20 6.47 -9.33 -14.26
C ALA A 20 4.97 -9.68 -14.11
N LEU A 21 4.38 -9.28 -12.99
CA LEU A 21 2.95 -9.42 -12.72
C LEU A 21 2.22 -8.16 -13.15
N SER A 22 1.05 -8.32 -13.77
CA SER A 22 0.13 -7.20 -13.96
C SER A 22 -0.48 -6.78 -12.63
N ASP A 23 -0.92 -5.52 -12.54
CA ASP A 23 -1.65 -5.01 -11.37
C ASP A 23 -2.85 -5.91 -11.02
N SER A 24 -3.59 -6.42 -12.01
CA SER A 24 -4.74 -7.31 -11.79
C SER A 24 -4.35 -8.60 -11.07
N ASN A 25 -3.30 -9.29 -11.55
CA ASN A 25 -2.83 -10.54 -10.96
C ASN A 25 -2.28 -10.32 -9.54
N LEU A 26 -1.62 -9.18 -9.32
CA LEU A 26 -1.11 -8.81 -8.00
C LEU A 26 -2.26 -8.50 -7.03
N VAL A 27 -3.27 -7.74 -7.45
CA VAL A 27 -4.46 -7.47 -6.64
C VAL A 27 -5.21 -8.76 -6.31
N ASP A 28 -5.36 -9.66 -7.29
CA ASP A 28 -5.98 -10.97 -7.08
C ASP A 28 -5.20 -11.83 -6.08
N LEU A 29 -3.86 -11.80 -6.13
CA LEU A 29 -3.02 -12.46 -5.12
C LEU A 29 -3.30 -11.93 -3.73
N LEU A 30 -3.28 -10.60 -3.57
CA LEU A 30 -3.43 -9.93 -2.28
C LEU A 30 -4.82 -10.14 -1.67
N ARG A 31 -5.87 -10.33 -2.48
CA ARG A 31 -7.21 -10.70 -2.00
C ARG A 31 -7.23 -12.01 -1.24
N HIS A 32 -6.36 -12.94 -1.59
CA HIS A 32 -6.25 -14.23 -0.94
C HIS A 32 -5.38 -14.20 0.32
N LEU A 33 -4.83 -13.04 0.69
CA LEU A 33 -3.89 -12.88 1.80
C LEU A 33 -4.38 -11.83 2.82
N PRO A 34 -5.57 -11.99 3.42
CA PRO A 34 -6.12 -10.98 4.34
C PRO A 34 -5.27 -10.79 5.61
N THR A 35 -4.43 -11.77 5.96
CA THR A 35 -3.53 -11.71 7.13
C THR A 35 -2.20 -11.01 6.85
N LEU A 36 -1.98 -10.52 5.63
CA LEU A 36 -0.72 -9.93 5.24
C LEU A 36 -0.46 -8.63 6.03
N VAL A 37 0.69 -8.58 6.69
CA VAL A 37 1.17 -7.46 7.49
C VAL A 37 2.27 -6.69 6.75
N ASN A 38 3.16 -7.41 6.08
CA ASN A 38 4.32 -6.84 5.39
C ASN A 38 4.27 -7.19 3.90
N LEU A 39 4.27 -6.18 3.05
CA LEU A 39 4.32 -6.32 1.59
C LEU A 39 5.55 -5.61 1.04
N ILE A 40 6.37 -6.35 0.31
CA ILE A 40 7.52 -5.82 -0.41
C ILE A 40 7.34 -6.16 -1.89
N VAL A 41 7.28 -5.15 -2.75
CA VAL A 41 7.27 -5.32 -4.20
C VAL A 41 8.46 -4.57 -4.80
N ASP A 42 9.35 -5.30 -5.46
CA ASP A 42 10.57 -4.77 -6.05
C ASP A 42 10.69 -5.17 -7.52
N ASP A 43 10.66 -4.19 -8.42
CA ASP A 43 10.67 -4.39 -9.87
C ASP A 43 12.07 -4.23 -10.51
N LYS A 44 13.14 -4.29 -9.72
CA LYS A 44 14.53 -3.98 -10.11
C LYS A 44 14.98 -4.45 -11.49
N MET A 45 14.67 -5.68 -11.89
CA MET A 45 15.19 -6.27 -13.13
C MET A 45 14.27 -6.09 -14.34
N LEU A 46 13.11 -5.44 -14.18
CA LEU A 46 12.15 -5.25 -15.27
C LEU A 46 12.43 -3.92 -15.98
N THR A 47 13.07 -4.00 -17.15
CA THR A 47 13.50 -2.84 -17.93
C THR A 47 12.46 -2.34 -18.93
N LYS A 48 11.44 -3.14 -19.25
CA LYS A 48 10.43 -2.84 -20.29
C LYS A 48 8.99 -2.77 -19.82
N LEU A 49 8.67 -3.39 -18.69
CA LEU A 49 7.33 -3.44 -18.13
C LEU A 49 7.40 -2.85 -16.73
N ASN A 50 6.62 -1.79 -16.50
CA ASN A 50 6.39 -1.27 -15.16
C ASN A 50 5.21 -2.06 -14.58
N PRO A 51 5.45 -3.10 -13.75
CA PRO A 51 4.38 -3.94 -13.22
C PRO A 51 3.55 -3.23 -12.15
N LEU A 52 3.96 -2.03 -11.72
CA LEU A 52 3.31 -1.24 -10.69
C LEU A 52 2.78 0.03 -11.32
N THR A 53 1.47 0.10 -11.53
CA THR A 53 0.81 1.31 -11.99
C THR A 53 -0.01 1.98 -10.89
N GLU A 54 -0.60 3.12 -11.21
CA GLU A 54 -1.56 3.81 -10.34
C GLU A 54 -2.77 2.91 -9.99
N GLN A 55 -3.14 1.95 -10.85
CA GLN A 55 -4.26 1.05 -10.58
C GLN A 55 -3.97 0.16 -9.37
N PHE A 56 -2.75 -0.35 -9.25
CA PHE A 56 -2.32 -1.12 -8.08
C PHE A 56 -2.36 -0.27 -6.80
N THR A 57 -1.80 0.93 -6.80
CA THR A 57 -1.82 1.79 -5.60
C THR A 57 -3.24 2.20 -5.22
N SER A 58 -4.09 2.51 -6.20
CA SER A 58 -5.50 2.81 -5.96
C SER A 58 -6.25 1.61 -5.37
N SER A 59 -5.90 0.39 -5.79
CA SER A 59 -6.49 -0.83 -5.26
C SER A 59 -6.16 -1.04 -3.78
N LEU A 60 -4.94 -0.65 -3.36
CA LEU A 60 -4.51 -0.66 -1.98
C LEU A 60 -5.15 0.43 -1.12
N HIS A 61 -5.93 1.38 -1.65
CA HIS A 61 -6.61 2.36 -0.80
C HIS A 61 -7.51 1.67 0.25
N ALA A 62 -7.65 2.21 1.47
CA ALA A 62 -8.43 1.55 2.52
C ALA A 62 -9.95 1.56 2.27
N TYR A 63 -10.48 2.68 1.75
CA TYR A 63 -11.93 2.93 1.68
C TYR A 63 -12.50 3.27 0.29
N ARG A 64 -11.67 3.48 -0.73
CA ARG A 64 -12.12 3.93 -2.07
C ARG A 64 -12.11 2.75 -3.05
N PRO A 65 -13.14 2.52 -3.88
CA PRO A 65 -13.06 1.54 -4.96
C PRO A 65 -11.99 1.93 -6.00
N SER A 66 -11.59 0.98 -6.83
CA SER A 66 -10.65 1.20 -7.94
C SER A 66 -11.07 0.38 -9.17
N PRO A 67 -10.50 0.61 -10.36
CA PRO A 67 -10.82 -0.18 -11.55
C PRO A 67 -10.62 -1.69 -11.36
N LEU A 68 -9.65 -2.08 -10.52
CA LEU A 68 -9.37 -3.48 -10.23
C LEU A 68 -10.13 -3.99 -9.01
N ARG A 69 -10.82 -3.13 -8.25
CA ARG A 69 -11.54 -3.45 -7.01
C ARG A 69 -12.85 -2.66 -6.92
N SER A 70 -13.94 -3.31 -7.33
CA SER A 70 -15.28 -2.70 -7.38
C SER A 70 -15.86 -2.37 -6.00
N ASN A 71 -15.53 -3.15 -4.97
CA ASN A 71 -16.04 -2.95 -3.61
C ASN A 71 -15.12 -2.06 -2.80
N ALA A 72 -15.66 -1.22 -1.92
CA ALA A 72 -14.88 -0.37 -1.02
C ALA A 72 -14.06 -1.13 0.04
N SER A 73 -14.25 -2.45 0.19
CA SER A 73 -13.53 -3.27 1.17
C SER A 73 -12.01 -3.32 0.91
N PRO A 74 -11.18 -3.08 1.94
CA PRO A 74 -9.72 -3.05 1.81
C PRO A 74 -9.19 -4.43 1.41
N ILE A 75 -8.31 -4.46 0.41
CA ILE A 75 -7.41 -5.61 0.20
C ILE A 75 -6.29 -5.50 1.23
N VAL A 76 -5.89 -6.62 1.83
CA VAL A 76 -4.90 -6.67 2.93
C VAL A 76 -5.22 -5.69 4.08
N PRO A 77 -6.33 -5.92 4.82
CA PRO A 77 -6.74 -5.05 5.92
C PRO A 77 -5.67 -4.94 7.02
N ARG A 78 -4.83 -5.96 7.19
CA ARG A 78 -3.80 -6.01 8.23
C ARG A 78 -2.44 -5.43 7.84
N LEU A 79 -2.36 -4.76 6.68
CA LEU A 79 -1.09 -4.25 6.15
C LEU A 79 -0.54 -3.12 7.03
N GLN A 80 0.62 -3.37 7.63
CA GLN A 80 1.33 -2.41 8.49
C GLN A 80 2.65 -1.94 7.87
N SER A 81 3.29 -2.72 7.01
CA SER A 81 4.53 -2.33 6.32
C SER A 81 4.40 -2.52 4.82
N LEU A 82 4.69 -1.45 4.06
CA LEU A 82 4.64 -1.44 2.61
C LEU A 82 5.95 -0.89 2.04
N THR A 83 6.66 -1.71 1.28
CA THR A 83 7.83 -1.29 0.50
C THR A 83 7.54 -1.47 -0.99
N LEU A 84 7.62 -0.38 -1.74
CA LEU A 84 7.51 -0.35 -3.19
C LEU A 84 8.82 0.15 -3.77
N SER A 85 9.34 -0.57 -4.75
CA SER A 85 10.48 -0.16 -5.57
C SER A 85 10.00 -0.19 -7.02
N CYS A 86 10.10 0.97 -7.68
CA CYS A 86 9.53 1.20 -9.00
C CYS A 86 10.55 1.85 -9.94
N GLY A 87 10.65 1.30 -11.15
CA GLY A 87 11.43 1.87 -12.27
C GLY A 87 10.68 2.91 -13.10
N ALA A 88 9.37 3.05 -12.92
CA ALA A 88 8.54 3.90 -13.76
C ALA A 88 8.83 5.40 -13.57
N SER A 89 8.95 6.13 -14.68
CA SER A 89 9.07 7.60 -14.68
C SER A 89 7.73 8.31 -14.53
N THR A 90 6.61 7.66 -14.87
CA THR A 90 5.25 8.23 -14.93
C THR A 90 4.38 7.86 -13.73
N PHE A 91 4.98 7.57 -12.58
CA PHE A 91 4.21 7.21 -11.39
C PHE A 91 3.38 8.40 -10.87
N ASN A 92 2.10 8.17 -10.53
CA ASN A 92 1.25 9.18 -9.92
C ASN A 92 1.53 9.27 -8.41
N ASP A 93 2.37 10.24 -8.05
CA ASP A 93 2.83 10.44 -6.68
C ASP A 93 1.70 10.84 -5.72
N ALA A 94 0.71 11.59 -6.21
CA ALA A 94 -0.43 12.01 -5.40
C ALA A 94 -1.29 10.80 -5.01
N ALA A 95 -1.45 9.83 -5.91
CA ALA A 95 -2.19 8.59 -5.62
C ALA A 95 -1.50 7.73 -4.54
N ILE A 96 -0.16 7.70 -4.50
CA ILE A 96 0.59 7.05 -3.40
C ILE A 96 0.27 7.72 -2.08
N VAL A 97 0.42 9.04 -2.04
CA VAL A 97 0.27 9.81 -0.81
C VAL A 97 -1.15 9.70 -0.28
N ASP A 98 -2.15 9.75 -1.16
CA ASP A 98 -3.56 9.52 -0.83
C ASP A 98 -3.78 8.11 -0.26
N MET A 99 -3.22 7.07 -0.90
CA MET A 99 -3.30 5.69 -0.41
C MET A 99 -2.66 5.52 0.97
N VAL A 100 -1.46 6.07 1.20
CA VAL A 100 -0.76 6.01 2.50
C VAL A 100 -1.59 6.71 3.58
N ARG A 101 -2.10 7.92 3.28
CA ARG A 101 -3.00 8.66 4.18
C ARG A 101 -4.25 7.85 4.52
N SER A 102 -4.85 7.17 3.55
CA SER A 102 -6.05 6.37 3.77
C SER A 102 -5.83 5.21 4.75
N ARG A 103 -4.60 4.70 4.86
CA ARG A 103 -4.24 3.61 5.78
C ARG A 103 -3.60 4.09 7.08
N TRP A 104 -3.22 5.37 7.16
CA TRP A 104 -2.70 5.96 8.38
C TRP A 104 -3.85 6.39 9.30
N ILE A 105 -4.03 5.65 10.39
CA ILE A 105 -4.98 5.98 11.46
C ILE A 105 -4.16 6.34 12.70
N PRO A 106 -4.11 7.64 13.09
CA PRO A 106 -3.36 8.05 14.27
C PRO A 106 -3.86 7.30 15.51
N SER A 107 -2.94 6.72 16.28
CA SER A 107 -3.26 5.93 17.48
C SER A 107 -4.07 6.72 18.51
N ALA A 108 -4.01 8.06 18.49
CA ALA A 108 -4.82 8.95 19.32
C ALA A 108 -6.35 8.79 19.11
N ARG A 109 -6.80 8.25 17.97
CA ARG A 109 -8.23 7.99 17.71
C ARG A 109 -8.75 6.68 18.32
N LEU A 110 -7.85 5.80 18.77
CA LEU A 110 -8.24 4.52 19.40
C LEU A 110 -8.52 4.68 20.91
N GLY A 111 -8.12 5.79 21.52
CA GLY A 111 -8.28 6.05 22.95
C GLY A 111 -9.48 6.89 23.37
N SER A 112 -10.26 7.45 22.43
CA SER A 112 -11.37 8.37 22.74
C SER A 112 -12.77 7.89 22.31
N SER A 113 -12.93 6.63 21.92
CA SER A 113 -14.24 6.06 21.54
C SER A 113 -14.78 5.12 22.61
N SER A 114 -14.81 5.58 23.86
CA SER A 114 -15.88 5.19 24.78
C SER A 114 -17.06 6.10 24.49
N VAL A 115 -18.19 5.50 24.08
CA VAL A 115 -19.52 6.11 23.89
C VAL A 115 -19.77 6.83 22.55
N ALA A 116 -20.15 6.05 21.54
CA ALA A 116 -21.28 6.36 20.65
C ALA A 116 -21.61 5.13 19.80
N GLU A 117 -22.47 4.26 20.34
CA GLU A 117 -23.23 3.29 19.55
C GLU A 117 -24.17 4.06 18.61
N THR A 118 -24.01 3.89 17.29
CA THR A 118 -25.09 3.75 16.28
C THR A 118 -24.49 3.79 14.88
N SER A 119 -24.34 2.64 14.24
CA SER A 119 -24.53 2.45 12.79
C SER A 119 -24.00 1.08 12.35
N TYR A 120 -24.88 0.34 11.69
CA TYR A 120 -24.75 -1.03 11.21
C TYR A 120 -23.77 -1.13 10.02
N MET A 121 -22.49 -0.87 10.23
CA MET A 121 -21.38 -1.42 9.46
C MET A 121 -20.17 -1.32 10.37
N SER A 122 -19.64 -2.44 10.85
CA SER A 122 -18.29 -2.41 11.44
C SER A 122 -17.38 -1.74 10.43
N PRO A 123 -16.77 -0.57 10.75
CA PRO A 123 -15.80 0.01 9.84
C PRO A 123 -14.76 -1.07 9.63
N LEU A 124 -14.63 -1.54 8.39
CA LEU A 124 -13.71 -2.61 8.02
C LEU A 124 -12.40 -2.37 8.77
N GLN A 125 -12.06 -3.27 9.68
CA GLN A 125 -10.96 -3.07 10.61
C GLN A 125 -9.65 -3.11 9.83
N VAL A 126 -9.22 -1.95 9.36
CA VAL A 126 -7.95 -1.75 8.68
C VAL A 126 -6.94 -1.43 9.77
N ASP A 127 -5.92 -2.25 9.88
CA ASP A 127 -4.76 -1.96 10.72
C ASP A 127 -4.04 -0.73 10.16
N CYS A 128 -3.52 0.09 11.06
CA CYS A 128 -2.81 1.30 10.70
C CYS A 128 -1.47 0.96 10.04
N LEU A 129 -1.21 1.52 8.84
CA LEU A 129 0.07 1.40 8.17
C LEU A 129 1.15 2.08 9.02
N ARG A 130 2.16 1.38 9.48
CA ARG A 130 3.23 1.94 10.33
C ARG A 130 4.48 2.28 9.55
N GLU A 131 4.71 1.60 8.45
CA GLU A 131 5.92 1.76 7.64
C GLU A 131 5.57 1.86 6.17
N PHE A 132 6.12 2.86 5.52
CA PHE A 132 6.03 3.08 4.10
C PHE A 132 7.42 3.37 3.55
N THR A 133 7.83 2.62 2.54
CA THR A 133 9.06 2.90 1.80
C THR A 133 8.74 2.92 0.31
N MET A 134 9.07 4.03 -0.36
CA MET A 134 9.04 4.15 -1.81
C MET A 134 10.46 4.32 -2.33
N ARG A 135 10.85 3.53 -3.33
CA ARG A 135 12.16 3.63 -3.98
C ARG A 135 11.95 3.90 -5.45
N PHE A 136 12.31 5.10 -5.89
CA PHE A 136 12.34 5.46 -7.29
C PHE A 136 13.72 5.21 -7.86
N ARG A 137 13.82 4.47 -8.96
CA ARG A 137 15.11 4.16 -9.60
C ARG A 137 15.45 5.13 -10.73
N ALA A 138 14.46 5.53 -11.51
CA ALA A 138 14.63 6.39 -12.68
C ALA A 138 14.27 7.87 -12.45
N ARG A 139 14.02 8.28 -11.19
CA ARG A 139 13.63 9.65 -10.85
C ARG A 139 14.62 10.30 -9.89
N THR A 140 14.89 11.58 -10.12
CA THR A 140 15.65 12.45 -9.22
C THR A 140 14.71 13.19 -8.27
N LYS A 141 15.24 13.70 -7.15
CA LYS A 141 14.49 14.38 -6.08
C LYS A 141 13.91 15.76 -6.47
N GLU A 142 14.16 16.25 -7.69
CA GLU A 142 13.91 17.65 -8.05
C GLU A 142 12.42 18.03 -7.88
N ASN A 143 12.15 19.01 -7.01
CA ASN A 143 10.85 19.62 -6.73
C ASN A 143 9.71 18.70 -6.27
N ASN A 144 10.00 17.76 -5.38
CA ASN A 144 9.00 16.77 -4.96
C ASN A 144 8.13 17.18 -3.75
N VAL A 145 7.47 18.34 -3.88
CA VAL A 145 6.52 18.87 -2.88
C VAL A 145 5.32 17.94 -2.64
N VAL A 146 5.05 17.01 -3.56
CA VAL A 146 3.92 16.06 -3.50
C VAL A 146 4.02 15.14 -2.28
N TYR A 147 5.23 14.88 -1.75
CA TYR A 147 5.44 14.00 -0.59
C TYR A 147 5.58 14.74 0.74
N MET A 148 5.57 16.08 0.75
CA MET A 148 5.51 16.88 1.97
C MET A 148 4.39 16.43 2.94
N PRO A 149 3.18 16.03 2.47
CA PRO A 149 2.21 15.30 3.27
C PRO A 149 2.74 14.18 4.17
N LEU A 150 3.69 13.37 3.71
CA LEU A 150 4.21 12.23 4.45
C LEU A 150 5.05 12.69 5.65
N GLU A 151 5.79 13.78 5.53
CA GLU A 151 6.58 14.35 6.65
C GLU A 151 5.70 14.70 7.86
N ARG A 152 4.45 15.12 7.61
CA ARG A 152 3.47 15.37 8.68
C ARG A 152 3.04 14.06 9.34
N LEU A 153 2.78 13.02 8.54
CA LEU A 153 2.43 11.70 9.08
C LEU A 153 3.60 11.08 9.85
N GLU A 154 4.85 11.38 9.46
CA GLU A 154 6.03 10.90 10.19
C GLU A 154 6.11 11.47 11.60
N LYS A 155 5.80 12.77 11.76
CA LYS A 155 5.70 13.41 13.08
C LYS A 155 4.62 12.77 13.96
N ASP A 156 3.60 12.19 13.34
CA ASP A 156 2.51 11.48 14.04
C ASP A 156 2.84 10.01 14.32
N GLY A 157 3.99 9.50 13.84
CA GLY A 157 4.50 8.15 14.13
C GLY A 157 4.54 7.17 12.94
N LEU A 158 4.25 7.62 11.71
CA LEU A 158 4.49 6.84 10.50
C LEU A 158 6.01 6.81 10.22
N ARG A 159 6.57 5.70 9.74
CA ARG A 159 7.94 5.67 9.20
C ARG A 159 7.85 5.74 7.68
N ALA A 160 8.06 6.90 7.06
CA ALA A 160 7.83 7.11 5.63
C ALA A 160 9.11 7.52 4.89
N VAL A 161 9.76 6.56 4.24
CA VAL A 161 11.02 6.81 3.53
C VAL A 161 10.79 6.86 2.02
N VAL A 162 11.21 7.96 1.38
CA VAL A 162 11.21 8.07 -0.09
C VAL A 162 12.64 8.20 -0.60
N LEU A 163 13.11 7.15 -1.29
CA LEU A 163 14.45 7.07 -1.86
C LEU A 163 14.41 7.38 -3.35
N TRP A 164 15.41 8.14 -3.81
CA TRP A 164 15.56 8.59 -5.19
C TRP A 164 16.73 7.89 -5.86
N GLY A 165 16.69 7.78 -7.18
CA GLY A 165 17.81 7.28 -7.97
C GLY A 165 18.98 8.25 -7.87
N GLN A 166 20.18 7.73 -7.66
CA GLN A 166 21.40 8.51 -7.84
C GLN A 166 21.69 8.60 -9.34
N LYS A 167 21.90 9.83 -9.83
CA LYS A 167 22.36 10.09 -11.20
C LYS A 167 23.74 9.46 -11.42
#